data_AF-A0A657PPF1-F1
#
_entry.id   AF-A0A657PPF1-F1
#
_cell.length_a   1.000
_cell.length_b   1.000
_cell.length_c   1.000
_cell.angle_alpha   90.00
_cell.angle_beta   90.00
_cell.angle_gamma   90.00
#
_symmetry.space_group_name_H-M   'P 1'
#
loop_
_entity.id
_entity.type
_entity.pdbx_description
1 polymer ?
#
loop_
_entity_poly.entity_id
_entity_poly.type
_entity_poly.pdbx_seq_one_letter_code
_entity_poly.pdbx_strand_id
1 'polypeptide(L)'
;MPAITRALISVSDKTGIVEFARALSERQIEILSTGGTARLLTEQDIPVTEVSEHTGFPEMMDGRVKTLHPKIHGGILGRRGTDDRVMSENGIDPIDLIVVNLYPFEQTVADPGCDLATAIENIDIGGPTMLRAAAKNHTDVTVVVDTADYPRVLDEMAQNGGAVSAATRFDLAVKTFEHTAGYDAAIANYLGARLSEEAADFPRTLNLQYRQVQTMRYGENPHQKAAFFVERDQPEACISTARQLQGKELSYNNIADTDAALECVKQFAEGPACVIVKHANPCGAALGGNLFEAYERAYSTDPESAFGGII
;
A
#
# COMPACT_ATOMS: atom_id res chain seq x y z
N MET A 1 -16.48 23.24 -2.64
CA MET A 1 -15.43 22.33 -2.12
C MET A 1 -14.50 23.19 -1.30
N PRO A 2 -14.19 22.85 -0.05
CA PRO A 2 -13.27 23.67 0.74
C PRO A 2 -11.89 23.63 0.08
N ALA A 3 -11.26 24.79 -0.09
CA ALA A 3 -9.87 24.88 -0.48
C ALA A 3 -9.00 24.39 0.68
N ILE A 4 -7.89 23.75 0.37
CA ILE A 4 -6.91 23.34 1.39
C ILE A 4 -6.20 24.60 1.88
N THR A 5 -6.28 24.87 3.17
CA THR A 5 -5.61 26.01 3.82
C THR A 5 -4.54 25.59 4.81
N ARG A 6 -4.69 24.38 5.39
CA ARG A 6 -3.73 23.80 6.33
C ARG A 6 -3.49 22.32 6.04
N ALA A 7 -2.22 21.94 5.99
CA ALA A 7 -1.75 20.58 5.81
C ALA A 7 -0.98 20.11 7.05
N LEU A 8 -1.17 18.86 7.46
CA LEU A 8 -0.30 18.20 8.44
C LEU A 8 0.46 17.07 7.76
N ILE A 9 1.78 17.14 7.80
CA ILE A 9 2.70 16.22 7.13
C ILE A 9 3.53 15.47 8.18
N SER A 10 3.36 14.15 8.24
CA SER A 10 4.15 13.26 9.11
C SER A 10 4.45 11.97 8.36
N VAL A 11 5.57 11.94 7.65
CA VAL A 11 5.98 10.81 6.80
C VAL A 11 7.25 10.16 7.31
N SER A 12 7.38 8.85 7.18
CA SER A 12 8.63 8.10 7.36
C SER A 12 9.43 8.04 6.06
N ASP A 13 8.79 7.70 4.94
CA ASP A 13 9.38 7.81 3.60
C ASP A 13 9.33 9.27 3.12
N LYS A 14 10.51 9.85 2.86
CA LYS A 14 10.68 11.25 2.44
C LYS A 14 10.64 11.44 0.93
N THR A 15 10.41 10.39 0.15
CA THR A 15 10.39 10.46 -1.31
C THR A 15 9.39 11.51 -1.79
N GLY A 16 9.87 12.51 -2.54
CA GLY A 16 9.07 13.58 -3.14
C GLY A 16 8.43 14.57 -2.15
N ILE A 17 8.71 14.49 -0.84
CA ILE A 17 7.98 15.30 0.15
C ILE A 17 8.39 16.78 0.10
N VAL A 18 9.64 17.06 -0.25
CA VAL A 18 10.16 18.44 -0.30
C VAL A 18 9.48 19.21 -1.44
N GLU A 19 9.38 18.59 -2.61
CA GLU A 19 8.72 19.15 -3.79
C GLU A 19 7.23 19.36 -3.53
N PHE A 20 6.58 18.36 -2.91
CA PHE A 20 5.17 18.45 -2.55
C PHE A 20 4.91 19.57 -1.54
N ALA A 21 5.68 19.63 -0.45
CA ALA A 21 5.55 20.67 0.58
C ALA A 21 5.86 22.07 0.03
N ARG A 22 6.85 22.21 -0.86
CA ARG A 22 7.16 23.48 -1.53
C ARG A 22 5.98 23.97 -2.36
N ALA A 23 5.36 23.07 -3.14
CA ALA A 23 4.17 23.41 -3.92
C ALA A 23 2.98 23.84 -3.03
N LEU A 24 2.79 23.23 -1.86
CA LEU A 24 1.79 23.68 -0.88
C LEU A 24 2.14 25.07 -0.33
N SER A 25 3.38 25.29 0.06
CA SER A 25 3.85 26.55 0.63
C SER A 25 3.75 27.73 -0.36
N GLU A 26 4.06 27.53 -1.63
CA GLU A 26 3.88 28.53 -2.70
C GLU A 26 2.42 28.96 -2.88
N ARG A 27 1.47 28.11 -2.46
CA ARG A 27 0.02 28.39 -2.44
C ARG A 27 -0.45 28.98 -1.11
N GLN A 28 0.48 29.37 -0.23
CA GLN A 28 0.22 29.93 1.09
C GLN A 28 -0.54 28.99 2.03
N ILE A 29 -0.39 27.67 1.83
CA ILE A 29 -0.94 26.66 2.71
C ILE A 29 -0.05 26.55 3.94
N GLU A 30 -0.64 26.62 5.12
CA GLU A 30 0.06 26.41 6.39
C GLU A 30 0.45 24.94 6.53
N ILE A 31 1.72 24.67 6.83
CA ILE A 31 2.24 23.32 6.99
C ILE A 31 2.55 23.06 8.46
N LEU A 32 1.84 22.09 9.04
CA LEU A 32 2.15 21.49 10.32
C LEU A 32 3.00 20.24 10.12
N SER A 33 4.03 20.03 10.95
CA SER A 33 4.86 18.84 10.85
C SER A 33 5.45 18.41 12.19
N THR A 34 6.06 17.22 12.23
CA THR A 34 6.65 16.63 13.45
C THR A 34 8.04 16.08 13.19
N GLY A 35 8.92 16.19 14.19
CA GLY A 35 10.18 15.44 14.25
C GLY A 35 11.05 15.59 13.01
N GLY A 36 11.51 14.46 12.45
CA GLY A 36 12.39 14.45 11.28
C GLY A 36 11.80 15.07 10.02
N THR A 37 10.46 15.09 9.86
CA THR A 37 9.83 15.75 8.71
C THR A 37 9.91 17.27 8.84
N ALA A 38 9.63 17.82 10.03
CA ALA A 38 9.74 19.25 10.28
C ALA A 38 11.17 19.74 10.04
N ARG A 39 12.16 19.03 10.58
CA ARG A 39 13.59 19.34 10.37
C ARG A 39 13.97 19.40 8.89
N LEU A 40 13.59 18.37 8.13
CA LEU A 40 13.85 18.31 6.68
C LEU A 40 13.24 19.51 5.94
N LEU A 41 11.99 19.88 6.25
CA LEU A 41 11.34 21.00 5.59
C LEU A 41 12.00 22.34 5.95
N THR A 42 12.36 22.54 7.21
CA THR A 42 13.10 23.73 7.68
C THR A 42 14.46 23.84 6.99
N GLU A 43 15.21 22.74 6.86
CA GLU A 43 16.51 22.72 6.16
C GLU A 43 16.41 23.06 4.66
N GLN A 44 15.21 22.97 4.09
CA GLN A 44 14.91 23.31 2.69
C GLN A 44 14.26 24.68 2.53
N ASP A 45 14.29 25.50 3.58
CA ASP A 45 13.68 26.84 3.67
C ASP A 45 12.16 26.84 3.40
N ILE A 46 11.48 25.74 3.75
CA ILE A 46 10.02 25.64 3.65
C ILE A 46 9.42 26.01 5.01
N PRO A 47 8.58 27.07 5.09
CA PRO A 47 7.90 27.44 6.33
C PRO A 47 7.07 26.27 6.87
N VAL A 48 7.36 25.89 8.11
CA VAL A 48 6.70 24.80 8.80
C VAL A 48 6.52 25.16 10.28
N THR A 49 5.34 24.88 10.81
CA THR A 49 5.03 24.99 12.24
C THR A 49 5.12 23.60 12.86
N GLU A 50 5.86 23.47 13.95
CA GLU A 50 5.89 22.18 14.66
C GLU A 50 4.53 21.91 15.32
N VAL A 51 4.11 20.64 15.33
CA VAL A 51 2.88 20.22 16.04
C VAL A 51 2.95 20.57 17.53
N SER A 52 4.13 20.54 18.14
CA SER A 52 4.34 20.94 19.54
C SER A 52 3.97 22.40 19.78
N GLU A 53 4.35 23.29 18.85
CA GLU A 53 3.99 24.71 18.86
C GLU A 53 2.49 24.91 18.63
N HIS A 54 1.91 24.24 17.64
CA HIS A 54 0.48 24.33 17.33
C HIS A 54 -0.41 23.84 18.49
N THR A 55 -0.02 22.72 19.11
CA THR A 55 -0.77 22.14 20.22
C THR A 55 -0.53 22.87 21.54
N GLY A 56 0.67 23.42 21.73
CA GLY A 56 1.16 23.93 23.01
C GLY A 56 1.61 22.82 23.96
N PHE A 57 1.84 21.61 23.43
CA PHE A 57 2.14 20.42 24.21
C PHE A 57 3.42 19.74 23.69
N PRO A 58 4.42 19.44 24.54
CA PRO A 58 5.67 18.85 24.09
C PRO A 58 5.50 17.39 23.69
N GLU A 59 6.45 16.88 22.91
CA GLU A 59 6.57 15.46 22.62
C GLU A 59 6.87 14.68 23.92
N MET A 60 6.16 13.57 24.15
CA MET A 60 6.30 12.74 25.38
C MET A 60 6.57 11.27 25.06
N MET A 61 7.16 10.57 26.05
CA MET A 61 7.41 9.13 26.01
C MET A 61 8.22 8.71 24.78
N ASP A 62 9.33 9.41 24.54
CA ASP A 62 10.24 9.17 23.40
C ASP A 62 9.53 9.19 22.03
N GLY A 63 8.58 10.11 21.87
CA GLY A 63 7.84 10.32 20.63
C GLY A 63 6.62 9.45 20.41
N ARG A 64 6.29 8.56 21.36
CA ARG A 64 5.05 7.76 21.34
C ARG A 64 3.79 8.64 21.40
N VAL A 65 3.86 9.80 22.07
CA VAL A 65 2.74 10.73 22.20
C VAL A 65 3.15 12.10 21.68
N LYS A 66 2.89 12.34 20.39
CA LYS A 66 3.16 13.61 19.68
C LYS A 66 1.92 14.22 19.02
N THR A 67 1.09 13.41 18.37
CA THR A 67 -0.06 13.88 17.58
C THR A 67 -1.42 13.50 18.17
N LEU A 68 -1.43 12.69 19.24
CA LEU A 68 -2.63 12.27 19.96
C LEU A 68 -3.18 13.41 20.84
N HIS A 69 -3.60 14.49 20.20
CA HIS A 69 -4.04 15.72 20.86
C HIS A 69 -5.37 16.23 20.29
N PRO A 70 -6.30 16.77 21.12
CA PRO A 70 -7.58 17.27 20.66
C PRO A 70 -7.51 18.38 19.60
N LYS A 71 -6.50 19.24 19.63
CA LYS A 71 -6.30 20.26 18.57
C LYS A 71 -6.02 19.63 17.20
N ILE A 72 -5.28 18.52 17.16
CA ILE A 72 -4.99 17.80 15.91
C ILE A 72 -6.23 17.03 15.46
N HIS A 73 -6.74 16.12 16.31
CA HIS A 73 -7.87 15.29 15.92
C HIS A 73 -9.18 16.05 15.79
N GLY A 74 -9.37 17.14 16.54
CA GLY A 74 -10.49 18.06 16.38
C GLY A 74 -10.41 18.86 15.07
N GLY A 75 -9.20 19.29 14.68
CA GLY A 75 -8.99 19.93 13.37
C GLY A 75 -9.30 19.00 12.20
N ILE A 76 -8.99 17.71 12.35
CA ILE A 76 -9.28 16.67 11.35
C ILE A 76 -10.75 16.25 11.36
N LEU A 77 -11.34 15.95 12.52
CA LEU A 77 -12.67 15.33 12.64
C LEU A 77 -13.82 16.33 12.71
N GLY A 78 -13.54 17.61 12.98
CA GLY A 78 -14.57 18.63 13.08
C GLY A 78 -15.33 18.78 11.77
N ARG A 79 -16.65 18.58 11.82
CA ARG A 79 -17.52 18.68 10.64
C ARG A 79 -17.75 20.15 10.34
N ARG A 80 -17.29 20.60 9.17
CA ARG A 80 -17.36 22.02 8.80
C ARG A 80 -18.82 22.47 8.71
N GLY A 81 -19.12 23.64 9.28
CA GLY A 81 -20.49 24.18 9.38
C GLY A 81 -21.35 23.58 10.50
N THR A 82 -20.93 22.47 11.13
CA THR A 82 -21.67 21.84 12.24
C THR A 82 -20.95 22.03 13.57
N ASP A 83 -19.64 21.77 13.60
CA ASP A 83 -18.85 21.78 14.83
C ASP A 83 -18.03 23.08 15.00
N ASP A 84 -18.14 24.03 14.06
CA ASP A 84 -17.36 25.28 14.00
C ASP A 84 -17.36 26.05 15.34
N ARG A 85 -18.51 26.12 16.02
CA ARG A 85 -18.63 26.80 17.32
C ARG A 85 -17.77 26.12 18.38
N VAL A 86 -17.85 24.80 18.50
CA VAL A 86 -17.07 24.04 19.49
C VAL A 86 -15.59 24.07 19.15
N MET A 87 -15.23 24.01 17.86
CA MET A 87 -13.85 24.15 17.42
C MET A 87 -13.28 25.52 17.81
N SER A 88 -13.99 26.61 17.50
CA SER A 88 -13.56 27.97 17.82
C SER A 88 -13.47 28.21 19.34
N GLU A 89 -14.47 27.79 20.12
CA GLU A 89 -14.48 27.92 21.59
C GLU A 89 -13.29 27.22 22.27
N ASN A 90 -12.71 26.20 21.62
CA ASN A 90 -11.58 25.42 22.13
C ASN A 90 -10.26 25.72 21.42
N GLY A 91 -10.21 26.75 20.55
CA GLY A 91 -8.99 27.11 19.80
C GLY A 91 -8.49 25.97 18.92
N ILE A 92 -9.41 25.29 18.23
CA ILE A 92 -9.13 24.18 17.31
C ILE A 92 -9.31 24.71 15.89
N ASP A 93 -8.22 24.78 15.14
CA ASP A 93 -8.27 25.19 13.75
C ASP A 93 -8.44 23.98 12.82
N PRO A 94 -9.12 24.16 11.67
CA PRO A 94 -9.34 23.08 10.70
C PRO A 94 -8.01 22.59 10.09
N ILE A 95 -7.88 21.28 9.89
CA ILE A 95 -6.81 20.68 9.09
C ILE A 95 -7.47 20.03 7.87
N ASP A 96 -7.06 20.43 6.67
CA ASP A 96 -7.76 20.11 5.41
C ASP A 96 -7.01 19.06 4.58
N LEU A 97 -5.71 18.89 4.82
CA LEU A 97 -4.86 17.90 4.17
C LEU A 97 -4.03 17.14 5.22
N ILE A 98 -4.10 15.81 5.19
CA ILE A 98 -3.26 14.92 5.99
C ILE A 98 -2.35 14.12 5.06
N VAL A 99 -1.04 14.22 5.26
CA VAL A 99 -0.05 13.45 4.51
C VAL A 99 0.75 12.61 5.49
N VAL A 100 0.49 11.31 5.50
CA VAL A 100 1.10 10.38 6.45
C VAL A 100 1.38 9.07 5.75
N ASN A 101 2.63 8.63 5.74
CA ASN A 101 2.97 7.24 5.43
C ASN A 101 3.55 6.60 6.71
N LEU A 102 3.19 5.35 6.93
CA LEU A 102 3.52 4.64 8.16
C LEU A 102 4.98 4.18 8.16
N TYR A 103 5.53 3.96 9.35
CA TYR A 103 6.79 3.23 9.47
C TYR A 103 6.65 1.85 8.81
N PRO A 104 7.67 1.38 8.10
CA PRO A 104 7.59 0.12 7.37
C PRO A 104 7.75 -1.06 8.34
N PHE A 105 6.74 -1.30 9.17
CA PHE A 105 6.74 -2.37 10.18
C PHE A 105 7.09 -3.72 9.56
N GLU A 106 6.52 -4.03 8.38
CA GLU A 106 6.82 -5.23 7.59
C GLU A 106 8.32 -5.34 7.25
N GLN A 107 8.97 -4.24 6.90
CA GLN A 107 10.42 -4.24 6.63
C GLN A 107 11.23 -4.41 7.91
N THR A 108 10.81 -3.81 9.01
CA THR A 108 11.46 -3.97 10.32
C THR A 108 11.44 -5.43 10.77
N VAL A 109 10.27 -6.09 10.69
CA VAL A 109 10.13 -7.48 11.16
C VAL A 109 10.66 -8.53 10.17
N ALA A 110 10.94 -8.11 8.93
CA ALA A 110 11.64 -8.95 7.96
C ALA A 110 13.14 -9.10 8.27
N ASP A 111 13.72 -8.21 9.09
CA ASP A 111 15.10 -8.37 9.57
C ASP A 111 15.19 -9.59 10.51
N PRO A 112 16.03 -10.60 10.20
CA PRO A 112 16.24 -11.75 11.08
C PRO A 112 16.75 -11.39 12.49
N GLY A 113 17.35 -10.21 12.66
CA GLY A 113 17.81 -9.69 13.94
C GLY A 113 16.76 -8.92 14.74
N CYS A 114 15.55 -8.72 14.21
CA CYS A 114 14.49 -7.99 14.90
C CYS A 114 13.91 -8.81 16.06
N ASP A 115 14.19 -8.37 17.29
CA ASP A 115 13.57 -8.93 18.49
C ASP A 115 12.16 -8.36 18.73
N LEU A 116 11.40 -9.01 19.61
CA LEU A 116 10.02 -8.62 19.92
C LEU A 116 9.92 -7.19 20.47
N ALA A 117 10.90 -6.77 21.28
CA ALA A 117 10.91 -5.42 21.85
C ALA A 117 11.06 -4.36 20.75
N THR A 118 12.00 -4.56 19.82
CA THR A 118 12.22 -3.69 18.66
C THR A 118 10.99 -3.65 17.76
N ALA A 119 10.35 -4.80 17.51
CA ALA A 119 9.09 -4.84 16.75
C ALA A 119 8.00 -4.00 17.43
N ILE A 120 7.82 -4.14 18.75
CA ILE A 120 6.82 -3.39 19.53
C ILE A 120 7.07 -1.88 19.47
N GLU A 121 8.32 -1.42 19.56
CA GLU A 121 8.65 0.01 19.44
C GLU A 121 8.38 0.58 18.05
N ASN A 122 8.39 -0.25 17.01
CA ASN A 122 8.10 0.17 15.63
C ASN A 122 6.61 0.14 15.28
N ILE A 123 5.72 -0.15 16.24
CA ILE A 123 4.27 -0.03 16.06
C ILE A 123 3.87 1.44 16.21
N ASP A 124 3.46 2.05 15.11
CA ASP A 124 2.98 3.42 15.05
C ASP A 124 1.53 3.51 15.56
N ILE A 125 1.30 4.40 16.53
CA ILE A 125 -0.03 4.71 17.06
C ILE A 125 -0.58 6.00 16.45
N GLY A 126 0.27 7.01 16.31
CA GLY A 126 -0.12 8.35 15.86
C GLY A 126 -0.51 8.36 14.39
N GLY A 127 0.29 7.73 13.54
CA GLY A 127 0.08 7.64 12.09
C GLY A 127 -1.28 7.03 11.74
N PRO A 128 -1.58 5.78 12.16
CA PRO A 128 -2.87 5.14 11.86
C PRO A 128 -4.05 5.91 12.45
N THR A 129 -3.91 6.51 13.63
CA THR A 129 -4.99 7.31 14.23
C THR A 129 -5.31 8.55 13.40
N MET A 130 -4.30 9.29 12.93
CA MET A 130 -4.48 10.45 12.05
C MET A 130 -5.07 10.05 10.69
N LEU A 131 -4.54 8.99 10.07
CA LEU A 131 -5.02 8.45 8.79
C LEU A 131 -6.50 8.07 8.86
N ARG A 132 -6.89 7.29 9.87
CA ARG A 132 -8.30 6.87 10.06
C ARG A 132 -9.21 8.05 10.36
N ALA A 133 -8.74 9.03 11.14
CA ALA A 133 -9.51 10.25 11.42
C ALA A 133 -9.78 11.05 10.13
N ALA A 134 -8.76 11.23 9.29
CA ALA A 134 -8.86 11.97 8.04
C ALA A 134 -9.74 11.24 7.02
N ALA A 135 -9.52 9.93 6.84
CA ALA A 135 -10.34 9.10 5.96
C ALA A 135 -11.81 9.06 6.39
N LYS A 136 -12.09 9.01 7.70
CA LYS A 136 -13.46 9.12 8.22
C LYS A 136 -14.12 10.45 7.84
N ASN A 137 -13.37 11.54 7.86
CA ASN A 137 -13.87 12.88 7.56
C ASN A 137 -13.57 13.33 6.11
N HIS A 138 -13.53 12.40 5.16
CA HIS A 138 -13.19 12.66 3.76
C HIS A 138 -14.09 13.69 3.05
N THR A 139 -15.25 14.02 3.63
CA THR A 139 -16.10 15.11 3.13
C THR A 139 -15.35 16.44 3.14
N ASP A 140 -14.55 16.69 4.19
CA ASP A 140 -13.86 17.95 4.44
C ASP A 140 -12.34 17.84 4.38
N VAL A 141 -11.78 16.64 4.59
CA VAL A 141 -10.33 16.41 4.69
C VAL A 141 -9.83 15.55 3.54
N THR A 142 -8.76 15.97 2.88
CA THR A 142 -8.01 15.14 1.93
C THR A 142 -6.94 14.38 2.71
N VAL A 143 -6.85 13.07 2.51
CA VAL A 143 -5.82 12.22 3.12
C VAL A 143 -4.92 11.64 2.04
N VAL A 144 -3.62 11.58 2.28
CA VAL A 144 -2.63 11.02 1.35
C VAL A 144 -1.71 10.11 2.13
N VAL A 145 -1.67 8.83 1.70
CA VAL A 145 -0.88 7.77 2.35
C VAL A 145 0.28 7.27 1.51
N ASP A 146 0.32 7.66 0.23
CA ASP A 146 1.26 7.17 -0.77
C ASP A 146 1.82 8.34 -1.58
N THR A 147 3.12 8.32 -1.81
CA THR A 147 3.85 9.36 -2.55
C THR A 147 3.42 9.43 -4.01
N ALA A 148 2.91 8.33 -4.58
CA ALA A 148 2.39 8.28 -5.94
C ALA A 148 1.16 9.19 -6.15
N ASP A 149 0.44 9.56 -5.09
CA ASP A 149 -0.74 10.45 -5.18
C ASP A 149 -0.39 11.94 -5.11
N TYR A 150 0.86 12.30 -4.79
CA TYR A 150 1.28 13.70 -4.69
C TYR A 150 0.98 14.51 -5.97
N PRO A 151 1.34 14.05 -7.18
CA PRO A 151 1.06 14.81 -8.40
C PRO A 151 -0.44 14.98 -8.63
N ARG A 152 -1.22 13.91 -8.46
CA ARG A 152 -2.68 13.91 -8.63
C ARG A 152 -3.35 14.95 -7.73
N VAL A 153 -2.96 15.03 -6.47
CA VAL A 153 -3.52 15.99 -5.51
C VAL A 153 -3.16 17.43 -5.90
N LEU A 154 -1.90 17.70 -6.25
CA LEU A 154 -1.47 19.05 -6.67
C LEU A 154 -2.16 19.49 -7.96
N ASP A 155 -2.34 18.59 -8.92
CA ASP A 155 -3.00 18.85 -10.19
C ASP A 155 -4.48 19.20 -9.97
N GLU A 156 -5.20 18.43 -9.15
CA GLU A 156 -6.59 18.75 -8.80
C GLU A 156 -6.72 20.08 -8.07
N MET A 157 -5.81 20.39 -7.13
CA MET A 157 -5.78 21.67 -6.45
C MET A 157 -5.58 22.84 -7.42
N ALA A 158 -4.67 22.69 -8.39
CA ALA A 158 -4.41 23.71 -9.41
C ALA A 158 -5.65 23.97 -10.28
N GLN A 159 -6.40 22.92 -10.61
CA GLN A 159 -7.58 23.02 -11.48
C GLN A 159 -8.84 23.52 -10.75
N ASN A 160 -8.93 23.31 -9.44
CA ASN A 160 -10.15 23.55 -8.66
C ASN A 160 -10.01 24.64 -7.58
N GLY A 161 -9.13 25.62 -7.81
CA GLY A 161 -8.98 26.77 -6.89
C GLY A 161 -8.51 26.37 -5.49
N GLY A 162 -7.58 25.42 -5.40
CA GLY A 162 -7.01 24.91 -4.15
C GLY A 162 -7.78 23.74 -3.52
N ALA A 163 -8.88 23.30 -4.13
CA ALA A 163 -9.66 22.17 -3.63
C ALA A 163 -9.33 20.85 -4.33
N VAL A 164 -9.61 19.73 -3.67
CA VAL A 164 -9.63 18.38 -4.27
C VAL A 164 -11.08 17.98 -4.50
N SER A 165 -11.38 17.15 -5.50
CA SER A 165 -12.75 16.71 -5.75
C SER A 165 -13.26 15.76 -4.64
N ALA A 166 -14.58 15.72 -4.43
CA ALA A 166 -15.17 14.80 -3.46
C ALA A 166 -14.93 13.33 -3.83
N ALA A 167 -14.91 13.03 -5.14
CA ALA A 167 -14.62 11.69 -5.65
C ALA A 167 -13.19 11.27 -5.30
N THR A 168 -12.20 12.14 -5.53
CA THR A 168 -10.81 11.85 -5.18
C THR A 168 -10.58 11.78 -3.68
N ARG A 169 -11.21 12.64 -2.88
CA ARG A 169 -11.13 12.50 -1.40
C ARG A 169 -11.68 11.17 -0.92
N PHE A 170 -12.80 10.71 -1.48
CA PHE A 170 -13.37 9.42 -1.12
C PHE A 170 -12.47 8.24 -1.53
N ASP A 171 -11.95 8.27 -2.76
CA ASP A 171 -10.99 7.28 -3.27
C ASP A 171 -9.73 7.19 -2.39
N LEU A 172 -9.14 8.33 -2.04
CA LEU A 172 -8.00 8.40 -1.12
C LEU A 172 -8.33 7.92 0.29
N ALA A 173 -9.56 8.15 0.76
CA ALA A 173 -10.01 7.64 2.05
C ALA A 173 -10.16 6.11 2.05
N VAL A 174 -10.69 5.53 0.96
CA VAL A 174 -10.73 4.07 0.76
C VAL A 174 -9.32 3.50 0.76
N LYS A 175 -8.42 4.07 -0.05
CA LYS A 175 -6.99 3.69 -0.10
C LYS A 175 -6.33 3.77 1.28
N THR A 176 -6.67 4.78 2.07
CA THR A 176 -6.17 4.94 3.44
C THR A 176 -6.64 3.82 4.37
N PHE A 177 -7.92 3.44 4.31
CA PHE A 177 -8.41 2.32 5.10
C PHE A 177 -7.79 0.99 4.66
N GLU A 178 -7.63 0.77 3.36
CA GLU A 178 -6.89 -0.39 2.82
C GLU A 178 -5.45 -0.43 3.37
N HIS A 179 -4.74 0.70 3.34
CA HIS A 179 -3.38 0.79 3.87
C HIS A 179 -3.32 0.44 5.36
N THR A 180 -4.20 1.03 6.19
CA THR A 180 -4.24 0.74 7.62
C THR A 180 -4.67 -0.70 7.93
N ALA A 181 -5.54 -1.30 7.12
CA ALA A 181 -5.91 -2.70 7.27
C ALA A 181 -4.73 -3.64 6.99
N GLY A 182 -3.90 -3.32 5.99
CA GLY A 182 -2.66 -4.06 5.72
C GLY A 182 -1.63 -3.92 6.86
N TYR A 183 -1.49 -2.70 7.39
CA TYR A 183 -0.61 -2.43 8.52
C TYR A 183 -0.98 -3.23 9.79
N ASP A 184 -2.26 -3.20 10.19
CA ASP A 184 -2.75 -3.96 11.35
C ASP A 184 -2.67 -5.47 11.11
N ALA A 185 -2.89 -5.93 9.87
CA ALA A 185 -2.73 -7.33 9.48
C ALA A 185 -1.28 -7.82 9.68
N ALA A 186 -0.29 -7.03 9.27
CA ALA A 186 1.11 -7.35 9.45
C ALA A 186 1.48 -7.48 10.95
N ILE A 187 1.04 -6.55 11.78
CA ILE A 187 1.23 -6.58 13.24
C ILE A 187 0.59 -7.85 13.84
N ALA A 188 -0.68 -8.10 13.49
CA ALA A 188 -1.43 -9.22 14.02
C ALA A 188 -0.81 -10.57 13.63
N ASN A 189 -0.34 -10.71 12.39
CA ASN A 189 0.34 -11.92 11.92
C ASN A 189 1.67 -12.13 12.65
N TYR A 190 2.51 -11.08 12.76
CA TYR A 190 3.82 -11.17 13.41
C TYR A 190 3.71 -11.53 14.90
N LEU A 191 2.85 -10.84 15.65
CA LEU A 191 2.64 -11.08 17.07
C LEU A 191 1.88 -12.39 17.32
N GLY A 192 0.93 -12.73 16.45
CA GLY A 192 0.13 -13.94 16.54
C GLY A 192 0.93 -15.24 16.40
N ALA A 193 2.09 -15.18 15.76
CA ALA A 193 3.05 -16.28 15.66
C ALA A 193 3.98 -16.41 16.89
N ARG A 194 3.98 -15.44 17.82
CA ARG A 194 4.95 -15.34 18.95
C ARG A 194 4.27 -15.36 20.32
N LEU A 195 3.22 -16.16 20.47
CA LEU A 195 2.48 -16.29 21.73
C LEU A 195 3.17 -17.20 22.76
N SER A 196 4.18 -17.97 22.34
CA SER A 196 5.01 -18.87 23.15
C SER A 196 6.50 -18.52 23.02
N GLU A 197 7.36 -19.12 23.85
CA GLU A 197 8.82 -18.95 23.75
C GLU A 197 9.35 -19.37 22.36
N GLU A 198 8.76 -20.40 21.77
CA GLU A 198 9.01 -20.79 20.38
C GLU A 198 8.00 -20.10 19.46
N ALA A 199 8.49 -19.51 18.36
CA ALA A 199 7.64 -18.95 17.32
C ALA A 199 6.96 -20.08 16.54
N ALA A 200 5.66 -19.95 16.32
CA ALA A 200 4.89 -20.87 15.49
C ALA A 200 5.05 -20.51 14.00
N ASP A 201 5.06 -21.53 13.14
CA ASP A 201 5.09 -21.34 11.68
C ASP A 201 3.86 -20.59 11.16
N PHE A 202 2.73 -20.69 11.86
CA PHE A 202 1.48 -20.05 11.51
C PHE A 202 0.88 -19.27 12.68
N PRO A 203 0.39 -18.04 12.46
CA PRO A 203 -0.32 -17.30 13.48
C PRO A 203 -1.69 -17.92 13.76
N ARG A 204 -2.21 -17.72 14.98
CA ARG A 204 -3.58 -18.15 15.34
C ARG A 204 -4.66 -17.57 14.40
N THR A 205 -4.43 -16.37 13.90
CA THR A 205 -5.30 -15.68 12.94
C THR A 205 -4.46 -15.26 11.75
N LEU A 206 -4.85 -15.68 10.54
CA LEU A 206 -4.18 -15.30 9.29
C LEU A 206 -4.92 -14.12 8.66
N ASN A 207 -4.20 -13.02 8.44
CA ASN A 207 -4.70 -11.82 7.76
C ASN A 207 -3.92 -11.63 6.45
N LEU A 208 -4.61 -11.52 5.32
CA LEU A 208 -4.00 -11.39 4.00
C LEU A 208 -4.60 -10.18 3.27
N GLN A 209 -3.78 -9.48 2.49
CA GLN A 209 -4.21 -8.37 1.66
C GLN A 209 -3.70 -8.56 0.23
N TYR A 210 -4.61 -8.50 -0.73
CA TYR A 210 -4.29 -8.63 -2.14
C TYR A 210 -4.80 -7.44 -2.93
N ARG A 211 -4.05 -7.04 -3.97
CA ARG A 211 -4.42 -5.97 -4.89
C ARG A 211 -4.92 -6.54 -6.21
N GLN A 212 -6.07 -6.07 -6.67
CA GLN A 212 -6.57 -6.46 -7.99
C GLN A 212 -5.65 -5.91 -9.08
N VAL A 213 -5.24 -6.76 -10.02
CA VAL A 213 -4.43 -6.37 -11.19
C VAL A 213 -5.19 -6.50 -12.50
N GLN A 214 -6.19 -7.39 -12.56
CA GLN A 214 -6.97 -7.61 -13.77
C GLN A 214 -8.39 -8.10 -13.42
N THR A 215 -9.41 -7.50 -14.03
CA THR A 215 -10.76 -8.10 -14.06
C THR A 215 -10.79 -9.16 -15.16
N MET A 216 -11.30 -10.35 -14.87
CA MET A 216 -11.38 -11.42 -15.87
C MET A 216 -12.67 -11.34 -16.66
N ARG A 217 -12.60 -11.76 -17.92
CA ARG A 217 -13.78 -11.89 -18.78
C ARG A 217 -14.84 -12.82 -18.17
N TYR A 218 -14.38 -13.91 -17.55
CA TYR A 218 -15.15 -14.87 -16.77
C TYR A 218 -14.18 -15.72 -15.92
N GLY A 219 -14.71 -16.56 -15.02
CA GLY A 219 -13.94 -17.51 -14.23
C GLY A 219 -13.50 -18.73 -15.04
N GLU A 220 -13.56 -19.92 -14.46
CA GLU A 220 -13.26 -21.16 -15.18
C GLU A 220 -14.25 -21.40 -16.33
N ASN A 221 -15.50 -20.99 -16.15
CA ASN A 221 -16.60 -21.09 -17.12
C ASN A 221 -17.27 -19.73 -17.37
N PRO A 222 -17.89 -19.51 -18.56
CA PRO A 222 -18.43 -18.20 -18.97
C PRO A 222 -19.47 -17.54 -18.04
N HIS A 223 -20.19 -18.33 -17.23
CA HIS A 223 -21.22 -17.83 -16.32
C HIS A 223 -20.67 -17.34 -14.97
N GLN A 224 -19.37 -17.55 -14.71
CA GLN A 224 -18.70 -17.18 -13.46
C GLN A 224 -17.99 -15.84 -13.64
N LYS A 225 -18.01 -14.99 -12.60
CA LYS A 225 -17.17 -13.79 -12.54
C LYS A 225 -15.81 -14.16 -11.94
N ALA A 226 -14.76 -13.45 -12.35
CA ALA A 226 -13.44 -13.59 -11.75
C ALA A 226 -12.61 -12.30 -11.87
N ALA A 227 -11.58 -12.21 -11.04
CA ALA A 227 -10.55 -11.19 -11.09
C ALA A 227 -9.25 -11.80 -10.55
N PHE A 228 -8.12 -11.29 -11.02
CA PHE A 228 -6.80 -11.70 -10.54
C PHE A 228 -6.28 -10.66 -9.57
N PHE A 229 -5.86 -11.16 -8.42
CA PHE A 229 -5.33 -10.41 -7.32
C PHE A 229 -3.92 -10.91 -7.01
N VAL A 230 -3.04 -10.00 -6.61
CA VAL A 230 -1.65 -10.30 -6.27
C VAL A 230 -1.32 -9.77 -4.89
N GLU A 231 -0.42 -10.46 -4.19
CA GLU A 231 0.16 -9.96 -2.94
C GLU A 231 1.04 -8.74 -3.22
N ARG A 232 1.24 -7.91 -2.21
CA ARG A 232 2.18 -6.80 -2.28
C ARG A 232 3.61 -7.33 -2.20
N ASP A 233 4.52 -6.75 -2.99
CA ASP A 233 5.96 -6.99 -2.90
C ASP A 233 6.38 -8.46 -2.97
N GLN A 234 5.74 -9.26 -3.84
CA GLN A 234 6.08 -10.67 -4.05
C GLN A 234 7.53 -10.81 -4.55
N PRO A 235 8.47 -11.38 -3.75
CA PRO A 235 9.88 -11.41 -4.10
C PRO A 235 10.23 -12.57 -5.05
N GLU A 236 9.41 -13.62 -5.04
CA GLU A 236 9.63 -14.78 -5.91
C GLU A 236 9.03 -14.56 -7.30
N ALA A 237 9.79 -14.92 -8.34
CA ALA A 237 9.28 -14.94 -9.69
C ALA A 237 8.18 -16.01 -9.85
N CYS A 238 6.94 -15.59 -9.95
CA CYS A 238 5.78 -16.44 -10.24
C CYS A 238 4.78 -15.72 -11.16
N ILE A 239 3.63 -16.33 -11.46
CA ILE A 239 2.64 -15.77 -12.38
C ILE A 239 2.15 -14.38 -11.97
N SER A 240 2.10 -14.08 -10.67
CA SER A 240 1.68 -12.77 -10.14
C SER A 240 2.69 -11.64 -10.43
N THR A 241 3.95 -12.00 -10.69
CA THR A 241 5.04 -11.07 -11.05
C THR A 241 5.29 -11.01 -12.56
N ALA A 242 4.58 -11.83 -13.34
CA ALA A 242 4.81 -11.96 -14.77
C ALA A 242 4.40 -10.70 -15.53
N ARG A 243 5.19 -10.32 -16.53
CA ARG A 243 4.88 -9.24 -17.47
C ARG A 243 4.44 -9.81 -18.81
N GLN A 244 3.18 -9.55 -19.19
CA GLN A 244 2.71 -9.90 -20.52
C GLN A 244 3.36 -8.99 -21.58
N LEU A 245 4.11 -9.58 -22.52
CA LEU A 245 4.78 -8.85 -23.60
C LEU A 245 3.92 -8.72 -24.86
N GLN A 246 3.06 -9.70 -25.12
CA GLN A 246 2.20 -9.75 -26.31
C GLN A 246 0.93 -10.58 -26.03
N GLY A 247 -0.08 -10.43 -26.89
CA GLY A 247 -1.27 -11.27 -26.92
C GLY A 247 -2.51 -10.56 -26.37
N LYS A 248 -3.61 -11.29 -26.36
CA LYS A 248 -4.84 -10.88 -25.67
C LYS A 248 -4.68 -11.03 -24.16
N GLU A 249 -5.50 -10.34 -23.38
CA GLU A 249 -5.60 -10.54 -21.93
C GLU A 249 -5.74 -12.03 -21.58
N LEU A 250 -5.02 -12.46 -20.54
CA LEU A 250 -5.07 -13.83 -20.06
C LEU A 250 -6.45 -14.13 -19.46
N SER A 251 -6.99 -15.31 -19.75
CA SER A 251 -8.19 -15.82 -19.07
C SER A 251 -7.84 -16.44 -17.71
N TYR A 252 -8.86 -16.72 -16.89
CA TYR A 252 -8.70 -17.45 -15.62
C TYR A 252 -7.91 -18.76 -15.80
N ASN A 253 -8.32 -19.58 -16.77
CA ASN A 253 -7.64 -20.86 -17.04
C ASN A 253 -6.23 -20.65 -17.59
N ASN A 254 -5.98 -19.57 -18.33
CA ASN A 254 -4.61 -19.29 -18.78
C ASN A 254 -3.69 -18.97 -17.62
N ILE A 255 -4.14 -18.20 -16.64
CA ILE A 255 -3.34 -17.93 -15.44
C ILE A 255 -3.04 -19.23 -14.70
N ALA A 256 -4.07 -20.06 -14.45
CA ALA A 256 -3.90 -21.33 -13.74
C ALA A 256 -2.95 -22.30 -14.47
N ASP A 257 -3.12 -22.46 -15.78
CA ASP A 257 -2.27 -23.34 -16.59
C ASP A 257 -0.83 -22.79 -16.71
N THR A 258 -0.66 -21.47 -16.75
CA THR A 258 0.68 -20.84 -16.79
C THR A 258 1.40 -21.00 -15.46
N ASP A 259 0.69 -20.84 -14.33
CA ASP A 259 1.23 -21.08 -13.00
C ASP A 259 1.68 -22.55 -12.85
N ALA A 260 0.83 -23.49 -13.25
CA ALA A 260 1.16 -24.91 -13.24
C ALA A 260 2.38 -25.25 -14.13
N ALA A 261 2.47 -24.67 -15.33
CA ALA A 261 3.61 -24.88 -16.22
C ALA A 261 4.91 -24.31 -15.61
N LEU A 262 4.85 -23.09 -15.06
CA LEU A 262 5.98 -22.40 -14.46
C LEU A 262 6.51 -23.13 -13.22
N GLU A 263 5.63 -23.48 -12.28
CA GLU A 263 6.03 -24.17 -11.06
C GLU A 263 6.54 -25.59 -11.33
N CYS A 264 6.01 -26.26 -12.35
CA CYS A 264 6.51 -27.55 -12.79
C CYS A 264 7.91 -27.44 -13.42
N VAL A 265 8.14 -26.48 -14.33
CA VAL A 265 9.44 -26.36 -15.00
C VAL A 265 10.56 -25.96 -14.03
N LYS A 266 10.25 -25.19 -12.98
CA LYS A 266 11.18 -24.83 -11.90
C LYS A 266 11.79 -26.04 -11.16
N GLN A 267 11.12 -27.19 -11.17
CA GLN A 267 11.64 -28.40 -10.52
C GLN A 267 12.83 -29.03 -11.27
N PHE A 268 13.07 -28.62 -12.52
CA PHE A 268 14.10 -29.17 -13.39
C PHE A 268 15.31 -28.23 -13.53
N ALA A 269 15.98 -27.92 -12.41
CA ALA A 269 17.08 -26.97 -12.37
C ALA A 269 18.41 -27.52 -12.94
N GLU A 270 18.49 -28.83 -13.23
CA GLU A 270 19.69 -29.52 -13.70
C GLU A 270 20.03 -29.28 -15.18
N GLY A 271 19.13 -28.67 -15.97
CA GLY A 271 19.37 -28.39 -17.38
C GLY A 271 18.20 -27.72 -18.10
N PRO A 272 18.33 -27.45 -19.41
CA PRO A 272 17.24 -26.91 -20.23
C PRO A 272 16.01 -27.82 -20.17
N ALA A 273 14.88 -27.26 -19.72
CA ALA A 273 13.63 -27.98 -19.53
C ALA A 273 12.47 -27.29 -20.25
N CYS A 274 11.46 -28.06 -20.63
CA CYS A 274 10.19 -27.57 -21.15
C CYS A 274 9.05 -28.40 -20.57
N VAL A 275 7.97 -27.73 -20.17
CA VAL A 275 6.72 -28.33 -19.71
C VAL A 275 5.60 -27.76 -20.56
N ILE A 276 4.68 -28.60 -21.01
CA ILE A 276 3.48 -28.18 -21.75
C ILE A 276 2.26 -28.61 -20.95
N VAL A 277 1.43 -27.65 -20.53
CA VAL A 277 0.24 -27.86 -19.70
C VAL A 277 -1.04 -27.58 -20.48
N LYS A 278 -2.08 -28.34 -20.19
CA LYS A 278 -3.45 -28.06 -20.65
C LYS A 278 -4.44 -28.49 -19.58
N HIS A 279 -5.32 -27.57 -19.17
CA HIS A 279 -6.31 -27.82 -18.11
C HIS A 279 -5.66 -28.35 -16.82
N ALA A 280 -4.62 -27.65 -16.36
CA ALA A 280 -3.79 -27.94 -15.20
C ALA A 280 -3.04 -29.30 -15.22
N ASN A 281 -3.03 -30.00 -16.36
CA ASN A 281 -2.35 -31.29 -16.51
C ASN A 281 -1.18 -31.18 -17.48
N PRO A 282 0.01 -31.73 -17.15
CA PRO A 282 1.12 -31.77 -18.07
C PRO A 282 0.83 -32.78 -19.19
N CYS A 283 0.80 -32.31 -20.43
CA CYS A 283 0.73 -33.17 -21.63
C CYS A 283 2.12 -33.55 -22.15
N GLY A 284 3.17 -32.84 -21.71
CA GLY A 284 4.56 -33.19 -21.95
C GLY A 284 5.50 -32.46 -21.00
N ALA A 285 6.57 -33.13 -20.58
CA ALA A 285 7.65 -32.53 -19.81
C ALA A 285 8.97 -33.22 -20.17
N ALA A 286 10.01 -32.44 -20.47
CA ALA A 286 11.30 -33.01 -20.86
C ALA A 286 12.47 -32.07 -20.54
N LEU A 287 13.60 -32.69 -20.22
CA LEU A 287 14.94 -32.09 -20.30
C LEU A 287 15.51 -32.25 -21.72
N GLY A 288 16.42 -31.37 -22.12
CA GLY A 288 17.17 -31.45 -23.38
C GLY A 288 18.56 -30.81 -23.27
N GLY A 289 19.42 -31.02 -24.27
CA GLY A 289 20.73 -30.36 -24.34
C GLY A 289 20.65 -28.85 -24.59
N ASN A 290 19.50 -28.38 -25.07
CA ASN A 290 19.15 -26.96 -25.21
C ASN A 290 17.61 -26.81 -25.15
N LEU A 291 17.11 -25.57 -25.08
CA LEU A 291 15.67 -25.28 -24.95
C LEU A 291 14.83 -25.80 -26.13
N PHE A 292 15.38 -25.78 -27.34
CA PHE A 292 14.67 -26.27 -28.53
C PHE A 292 14.49 -27.79 -28.47
N GLU A 293 15.53 -28.53 -28.12
CA GLU A 293 15.45 -29.99 -27.93
C GLU A 293 14.50 -30.36 -26.78
N ALA A 294 14.52 -29.62 -25.68
CA ALA A 294 13.61 -29.84 -24.55
C ALA A 294 12.15 -29.67 -25.00
N TYR A 295 11.86 -28.62 -25.78
CA TYR A 295 10.54 -28.39 -26.37
C TYR A 295 10.12 -29.52 -27.32
N GLU A 296 10.96 -29.92 -28.27
CA GLU A 296 10.62 -30.99 -29.23
C GLU A 296 10.30 -32.30 -28.52
N ARG A 297 11.06 -32.64 -27.47
CA ARG A 297 10.83 -33.82 -26.65
C ARG A 297 9.55 -33.73 -25.83
N ALA A 298 9.30 -32.60 -25.17
CA ALA A 298 8.06 -32.40 -24.42
C ALA A 298 6.84 -32.50 -25.35
N TYR A 299 6.85 -31.80 -26.49
CA TYR A 299 5.80 -31.84 -27.50
C TYR A 299 5.55 -33.25 -28.06
N SER A 300 6.61 -34.05 -28.24
CA SER A 300 6.50 -35.43 -28.75
C SER A 300 5.77 -36.41 -27.82
N THR A 301 5.53 -36.03 -26.55
CA THR A 301 4.86 -36.87 -25.56
C THR A 301 3.39 -37.10 -25.93
N ASP A 302 2.67 -36.02 -26.20
CA ASP A 302 1.29 -36.04 -26.69
C ASP A 302 1.00 -34.79 -27.54
N PRO A 303 1.27 -34.84 -28.85
CA PRO A 303 1.06 -33.71 -29.76
C PRO A 303 -0.41 -33.27 -29.86
N GLU A 304 -1.37 -34.19 -29.67
CA GLU A 304 -2.80 -33.88 -29.77
C GLU A 304 -3.26 -33.08 -28.55
N SER A 305 -2.85 -33.50 -27.35
CA SER A 305 -3.12 -32.74 -26.13
C SER A 305 -2.37 -31.40 -26.11
N ALA A 306 -1.14 -31.33 -26.64
CA ALA A 306 -0.36 -30.09 -26.71
C ALA A 306 -1.03 -28.99 -27.55
N PHE A 307 -1.93 -29.34 -28.49
CA PHE A 307 -2.67 -28.36 -29.27
C PHE A 307 -3.52 -27.45 -28.37
N GLY A 308 -3.20 -26.15 -28.36
CA GLY A 308 -3.84 -25.15 -27.49
C GLY A 308 -3.39 -25.18 -26.03
N GLY A 309 -2.31 -25.91 -25.71
CA GLY A 309 -1.66 -25.90 -24.40
C GLY A 309 -0.82 -24.64 -24.15
N ILE A 310 -0.33 -24.54 -22.92
CA ILE A 310 0.58 -23.50 -22.43
C ILE A 310 1.97 -24.11 -22.29
N ILE A 311 2.98 -23.39 -22.78
CA ILE A 311 4.40 -23.77 -22.76
C ILE A 311 5.12 -22.87 -21.75
#